data_AF-A0A497UVB2-F1
#
_entry.id   AF-A0A497UVB2-F1
#
_cell.length_a   1.000
_cell.length_b   1.000
_cell.length_c   1.000
_cell.angle_alpha   90.00
_cell.angle_beta   90.00
_cell.angle_gamma   90.00
#
_symmetry.space_group_name_H-M   'P 1'
#
loop_
_entity.id
_entity.type
_entity.pdbx_description
1 polymer ?
#
loop_
_entity_poly.entity_id
_entity_poly.type
_entity_poly.pdbx_seq_one_letter_code
_entity_poly.pdbx_strand_id
1 'polypeptide(L)'
;MSFIENSCDVTLKKVSLGGLFCGNKKVVNFFIGTMDVEFSKSTTLQQISDYIKAGKLMFFPNHDSIEDADKDPQYASNTFQEDIFVGGGIKGWNLMWNQGVCFQNEIAKLYDLKGYGVGLVMEDGTVIVKRKKNGAYGLYEASFLEKLYKVRTGADMAGSGLGVQLKYIATNSWQRESANIESTEIDFRDVTL
;
A
#
# COMPACT_ATOMS: atom_id res chain seq x y z
N MET A 1 10.76 26.94 6.86
CA MET A 1 10.36 25.57 7.26
C MET A 1 9.00 25.33 6.63
N SER A 2 8.96 24.68 5.46
CA SER A 2 7.73 24.57 4.68
C SER A 2 7.67 23.22 3.99
N PHE A 3 6.75 22.38 4.44
CA PHE A 3 6.17 21.36 3.58
C PHE A 3 5.32 22.10 2.55
N ILE A 4 5.45 21.76 1.27
CA ILE A 4 4.57 22.30 0.23
C ILE A 4 3.20 21.64 0.43
N GLU A 5 2.30 22.32 1.15
CA GLU A 5 0.88 22.08 0.97
C GLU A 5 0.52 22.58 -0.42
N ASN A 6 0.22 21.66 -1.34
CA ASN A 6 -0.73 22.04 -2.39
C ASN A 6 -2.02 22.46 -1.66
N SER A 7 -2.28 23.77 -1.65
CA SER A 7 -3.47 24.36 -1.07
C SER A 7 -4.67 23.93 -1.91
N CYS A 8 -5.28 22.80 -1.58
CA CYS A 8 -6.43 22.31 -2.31
C CYS A 8 -7.70 22.97 -1.75
N ASP A 9 -8.25 23.91 -2.53
CA ASP A 9 -9.55 24.50 -2.29
C ASP A 9 -10.65 23.43 -2.40
N VAL A 10 -11.24 23.08 -1.26
CA VAL A 10 -12.26 22.03 -1.10
C VAL A 10 -13.68 22.50 -1.49
N THR A 11 -13.83 23.73 -1.98
CA THR A 11 -15.16 24.34 -2.22
C THR A 11 -15.79 23.97 -3.57
N LEU A 12 -15.06 23.27 -4.46
CA LEU A 12 -15.54 22.90 -5.79
C LEU A 12 -15.95 21.41 -5.87
N LYS A 13 -17.14 21.09 -5.35
CA LYS A 13 -17.81 19.78 -5.52
C LYS A 13 -18.48 19.64 -6.90
N LYS A 14 -17.70 19.70 -7.98
CA LYS A 14 -18.10 19.16 -9.29
C LYS A 14 -17.04 18.13 -9.71
N VAL A 15 -17.46 17.03 -10.35
CA VAL A 15 -16.51 16.08 -10.97
C VAL A 15 -15.79 16.84 -12.07
N SER A 16 -14.57 17.29 -11.77
CA SER A 16 -13.67 17.91 -12.73
C SER A 16 -12.51 16.93 -12.91
N LEU A 17 -12.14 16.64 -14.16
CA LEU A 17 -10.87 15.95 -14.47
C LEU A 17 -9.64 16.86 -14.22
N GLY A 18 -9.79 17.93 -13.42
CA GLY A 18 -8.78 18.92 -13.05
C GLY A 18 -8.40 18.86 -11.57
N GLY A 19 -8.21 17.65 -11.04
CA GLY A 19 -7.77 17.40 -9.66
C GLY A 19 -6.24 17.44 -9.49
N LEU A 20 -5.77 17.17 -8.27
CA LEU A 20 -4.35 16.98 -7.94
C LEU A 20 -3.68 16.02 -8.95
N PHE A 21 -2.85 16.58 -9.83
CA PHE A 21 -2.03 15.82 -10.77
C PHE A 21 -0.70 15.46 -10.08
N CYS A 22 -0.71 14.40 -9.29
CA CYS A 22 0.54 13.81 -8.81
C CYS A 22 1.08 12.88 -9.89
N GLY A 23 2.34 13.06 -10.30
CA GLY A 23 2.99 12.16 -11.24
C GLY A 23 3.09 10.75 -10.66
N ASN A 24 2.80 9.73 -11.48
CA ASN A 24 2.99 8.34 -11.06
C ASN A 24 4.47 7.98 -11.16
N LYS A 25 5.12 7.75 -10.02
CA LYS A 25 6.44 7.11 -9.95
C LYS A 25 6.29 5.61 -9.74
N LYS A 26 7.38 4.87 -9.89
CA LYS A 26 7.36 3.43 -9.62
C LYS A 26 7.31 3.21 -8.10
N VAL A 27 6.49 2.25 -7.68
CA VAL A 27 6.55 1.72 -6.30
C VAL A 27 7.86 0.94 -6.14
N VAL A 28 8.62 1.26 -5.10
CA VAL A 28 9.90 0.60 -4.79
C VAL A 28 9.87 -0.20 -3.50
N ASN A 29 8.94 0.09 -2.59
CA ASN A 29 8.80 -0.69 -1.37
C ASN A 29 7.38 -0.67 -0.78
N PHE A 30 7.11 -1.58 0.15
CA PHE A 30 5.89 -1.65 0.94
C PHE A 30 6.26 -1.71 2.43
N PHE A 31 5.43 -1.11 3.26
CA PHE A 31 5.48 -1.32 4.70
C PHE A 31 4.12 -1.77 5.20
N ILE A 32 4.15 -2.69 6.16
CA ILE A 32 2.96 -3.25 6.81
C ILE A 32 2.92 -2.70 8.22
N GLY A 33 1.74 -2.35 8.71
CA GLY A 33 1.59 -1.98 10.11
C GLY A 33 0.18 -2.20 10.62
N THR A 34 0.01 -2.04 11.92
CA THR A 34 -1.28 -2.08 12.58
C THR A 34 -2.11 -0.85 12.20
N MET A 35 -3.44 -0.97 12.16
CA MET A 35 -4.32 0.12 11.69
C MET A 35 -4.34 1.36 12.60
N ASP A 36 -3.79 1.26 13.82
CA ASP A 36 -3.58 2.37 14.75
C ASP A 36 -2.30 3.18 14.46
N VAL A 37 -1.44 2.73 13.55
CA VAL A 37 -0.32 3.54 13.06
C VAL A 37 -0.88 4.73 12.28
N GLU A 38 -0.52 5.92 12.76
CA GLU A 38 -0.84 7.19 12.13
C GLU A 38 0.41 8.01 11.89
N PHE A 39 0.45 8.62 10.71
CA PHE A 39 1.42 9.60 10.29
C PHE A 39 0.75 10.97 10.22
N SER A 40 1.50 12.01 10.53
CA SER A 40 1.13 13.40 10.33
C SER A 40 2.33 14.15 9.78
N LYS A 41 2.15 15.43 9.48
CA LYS A 41 3.26 16.31 9.06
C LYS A 41 4.33 16.50 10.12
N SER A 42 4.02 16.18 11.37
CA SER A 42 4.94 16.26 12.49
C SER A 42 5.48 14.88 12.89
N THR A 43 5.26 13.84 12.09
CA THR A 43 5.82 12.53 12.39
C THR A 43 7.33 12.56 12.26
N THR A 44 8.01 12.20 13.35
CA THR A 44 9.47 12.19 13.45
C THR A 44 10.03 10.78 13.21
N LEU A 45 11.33 10.70 12.90
CA LEU A 45 12.04 9.42 12.80
C LEU A 45 11.97 8.61 14.10
N GLN A 46 12.00 9.30 15.25
CA GLN A 46 11.85 8.65 16.55
C GLN A 46 10.50 7.97 16.69
N GLN A 47 9.41 8.62 16.28
CA GLN A 47 8.07 8.04 16.33
C GLN A 47 7.97 6.78 15.43
N ILE A 48 8.58 6.82 14.25
CA ILE A 48 8.67 5.64 13.36
C ILE A 48 9.47 4.52 14.04
N SER A 49 10.63 4.85 14.64
CA SER A 49 11.44 3.89 15.38
C SER A 49 10.67 3.25 16.54
N ASP A 50 9.85 4.04 17.25
CA ASP A 50 9.03 3.56 18.34
C ASP A 50 7.94 2.60 17.84
N TYR A 51 7.31 2.88 16.68
CA TYR A 51 6.37 1.95 16.06
C TYR A 51 7.04 0.63 15.65
N ILE A 52 8.25 0.69 15.10
CA ILE A 52 9.02 -0.51 14.70
C ILE A 52 9.36 -1.35 15.94
N LYS A 53 9.91 -0.72 16.99
CA LYS A 53 10.27 -1.40 18.25
C LYS A 53 9.05 -2.01 18.95
N ALA A 54 7.89 -1.37 18.84
CA ALA A 54 6.63 -1.88 19.37
C ALA A 54 5.99 -2.98 18.49
N GLY A 55 6.61 -3.35 17.36
CA GLY A 55 6.07 -4.34 16.42
C GLY A 55 4.81 -3.87 15.67
N LYS A 56 4.53 -2.56 15.68
CA LYS A 56 3.36 -1.96 15.03
C LYS A 56 3.62 -1.61 13.57
N LEU A 57 4.87 -1.48 13.18
CA LEU A 57 5.28 -1.11 11.83
C LEU A 57 6.47 -1.98 11.39
N MET A 58 6.38 -2.52 10.18
CA MET A 58 7.34 -3.44 9.59
C MET A 58 7.66 -2.95 8.18
N PHE A 59 8.94 -2.69 7.92
CA PHE A 59 9.45 -2.42 6.59
C PHE A 59 9.99 -3.72 6.00
N PHE A 60 9.66 -3.98 4.74
CA PHE A 60 10.22 -5.14 4.04
C PHE A 60 11.51 -4.74 3.34
N PRO A 61 12.47 -5.67 3.22
CA PRO A 61 13.57 -5.49 2.29
C PRO A 61 13.01 -5.32 0.87
N ASN A 62 13.78 -4.67 0.00
CA ASN A 62 13.44 -4.57 -1.42
C ASN A 62 13.10 -5.94 -1.99
N HIS A 63 11.97 -6.01 -2.68
CA HIS A 63 11.51 -7.20 -3.38
C HIS A 63 12.13 -7.22 -4.79
N ASP A 64 12.37 -8.41 -5.33
CA ASP A 64 12.91 -8.56 -6.67
C ASP A 64 11.85 -8.32 -7.75
N SER A 65 10.58 -8.55 -7.42
CA SER A 65 9.46 -8.28 -8.32
C SER A 65 8.17 -7.92 -7.61
N ILE A 66 7.37 -7.11 -8.31
CA ILE A 66 5.95 -6.86 -8.02
C ILE A 66 5.18 -7.22 -9.27
N GLU A 67 4.14 -8.03 -9.11
CA GLU A 67 3.13 -8.25 -10.15
C GLU A 67 1.82 -7.60 -9.71
N ASP A 68 1.11 -6.98 -10.65
CA ASP A 68 -0.26 -6.53 -10.42
C ASP A 68 -1.17 -7.76 -10.24
N ALA A 69 -1.96 -7.75 -9.17
CA ALA A 69 -2.87 -8.83 -8.83
C ALA A 69 -4.29 -8.28 -8.56
N ASP A 70 -4.63 -7.20 -9.26
CA ASP A 70 -5.94 -6.59 -9.20
C ASP A 70 -7.03 -7.58 -9.64
N LYS A 71 -8.21 -7.38 -9.06
CA LYS A 71 -9.45 -7.99 -9.53
C LYS A 71 -10.32 -6.88 -10.07
N ASP A 72 -10.74 -7.01 -11.32
CA ASP A 72 -11.63 -6.04 -11.94
C ASP A 72 -13.01 -6.01 -11.25
N PRO A 73 -13.67 -4.84 -11.24
CA PRO A 73 -15.06 -4.75 -10.85
C PRO A 73 -15.94 -5.63 -11.76
N GLN A 74 -16.95 -6.25 -11.16
CA GLN A 74 -17.90 -7.10 -11.85
C GLN A 74 -19.17 -6.33 -12.20
N TYR A 75 -19.56 -6.42 -13.46
CA TYR A 75 -20.81 -5.89 -13.99
C TYR A 75 -21.61 -7.03 -14.63
N ALA A 76 -22.93 -6.96 -14.55
CA ALA A 76 -23.84 -7.85 -15.25
C ALA A 76 -24.79 -7.03 -16.11
N SER A 77 -25.02 -7.45 -17.34
CA SER A 77 -25.94 -6.74 -18.22
C SER A 77 -27.38 -7.18 -17.95
N ASN A 78 -28.29 -6.21 -17.83
CA ASN A 78 -29.72 -6.50 -17.73
C ASN A 78 -30.33 -6.86 -19.10
N THR A 79 -31.63 -7.17 -19.12
CA THR A 79 -32.36 -7.49 -20.36
C THR A 79 -32.40 -6.35 -21.38
N PHE A 80 -32.07 -5.12 -20.97
CA PHE A 80 -31.96 -3.93 -21.81
C PHE A 80 -30.51 -3.62 -22.23
N GLN A 81 -29.56 -4.54 -21.97
CA GLN A 81 -28.13 -4.36 -22.24
C GLN A 81 -27.47 -3.22 -21.44
N GLU A 82 -28.06 -2.82 -20.31
CA GLU A 82 -27.42 -1.87 -19.39
C GLU A 82 -26.56 -2.63 -18.38
N ASP A 83 -25.35 -2.14 -18.14
CA ASP A 83 -24.44 -2.73 -17.16
C ASP A 83 -24.86 -2.34 -15.74
N ILE A 84 -25.21 -3.35 -14.95
CA ILE A 84 -25.50 -3.25 -13.52
C ILE A 84 -24.23 -3.63 -12.77
N PHE A 85 -23.80 -2.76 -11.85
CA PHE A 85 -22.69 -3.05 -10.95
C PHE A 85 -23.07 -4.17 -9.97
N VAL A 86 -22.30 -5.26 -9.96
CA VAL A 86 -22.56 -6.45 -9.14
C VAL A 86 -21.56 -6.61 -8.01
N GLY A 87 -20.32 -6.19 -8.24
CA GLY A 87 -19.26 -6.26 -7.24
C GLY A 87 -18.11 -5.35 -7.60
N GLY A 88 -17.45 -4.75 -6.61
CA GLY A 88 -16.32 -3.88 -6.92
C GLY A 88 -15.01 -4.62 -7.05
N GLY A 89 -14.06 -3.93 -7.68
CA GLY A 89 -12.71 -4.43 -7.84
C GLY A 89 -11.95 -4.47 -6.51
N ILE A 90 -10.84 -5.20 -6.52
CA ILE A 90 -9.91 -5.29 -5.41
C ILE A 90 -8.52 -4.93 -5.95
N LYS A 91 -7.87 -3.92 -5.35
CA LYS A 91 -6.48 -3.62 -5.67
C LYS A 91 -5.56 -4.64 -4.97
N GLY A 92 -4.56 -5.15 -5.67
CA GLY A 92 -3.64 -6.11 -5.09
C GLY A 92 -2.29 -6.23 -5.80
N TRP A 93 -1.34 -6.83 -5.10
CA TRP A 93 0.03 -7.05 -5.59
C TRP A 93 0.55 -8.42 -5.15
N ASN A 94 1.37 -9.05 -5.98
CA ASN A 94 2.20 -10.18 -5.57
C ASN A 94 3.65 -9.71 -5.44
N LEU A 95 4.23 -9.88 -4.26
CA LEU A 95 5.61 -9.55 -3.93
C LEU A 95 6.44 -10.81 -3.91
N MET A 96 7.67 -10.73 -4.42
CA MET A 96 8.64 -11.83 -4.40
C MET A 96 10.02 -11.36 -3.97
N TRP A 97 10.67 -12.16 -3.14
CA TRP A 97 12.04 -11.96 -2.70
C TRP A 97 12.87 -13.21 -2.96
N ASN A 98 14.11 -13.03 -3.43
CA ASN A 98 15.13 -14.04 -3.61
C ASN A 98 15.76 -14.39 -2.25
N GLN A 99 14.88 -14.84 -1.35
CA GLN A 99 15.18 -15.22 0.02
C GLN A 99 14.72 -16.65 0.23
N GLY A 100 15.47 -17.40 1.05
CA GLY A 100 15.24 -18.82 1.28
C GLY A 100 13.99 -19.14 2.11
N VAL A 101 13.72 -20.43 2.29
CA VAL A 101 12.53 -20.95 3.00
C VAL A 101 12.36 -20.39 4.42
N CYS A 102 13.45 -20.09 5.12
CA CYS A 102 13.35 -19.49 6.46
C CYS A 102 12.65 -18.13 6.43
N PHE A 103 12.88 -17.33 5.39
CA PHE A 103 12.19 -16.05 5.20
C PHE A 103 10.72 -16.27 4.81
N GLN A 104 10.42 -17.30 4.02
CA GLN A 104 9.03 -17.69 3.75
C GLN A 104 8.27 -18.02 5.04
N ASN A 105 8.90 -18.67 6.02
CA ASN A 105 8.26 -18.97 7.30
C ASN A 105 7.86 -17.69 8.06
N GLU A 106 8.68 -16.63 7.97
CA GLU A 106 8.36 -15.33 8.56
C GLU A 106 7.22 -14.63 7.80
N ILE A 107 7.23 -14.67 6.46
CA ILE A 107 6.13 -14.17 5.64
C ILE A 107 4.83 -14.92 5.95
N ALA A 108 4.89 -16.24 6.16
CA ALA A 108 3.73 -17.05 6.48
C ALA A 108 3.06 -16.63 7.80
N LYS A 109 3.77 -15.99 8.74
CA LYS A 109 3.16 -15.41 9.95
C LYS A 109 2.24 -14.23 9.66
N LEU A 110 2.38 -13.61 8.48
CA LEU A 110 1.52 -12.52 8.04
C LEU A 110 0.18 -13.04 7.51
N TYR A 111 0.12 -14.32 7.13
CA TYR A 111 -1.10 -14.95 6.66
C TYR A 111 -2.20 -14.92 7.73
N ASP A 112 -3.40 -14.49 7.33
CA ASP A 112 -4.56 -14.28 8.22
C ASP A 112 -4.38 -13.23 9.34
N LEU A 113 -3.34 -12.39 9.29
CA LEU A 113 -3.26 -11.23 10.18
C LEU A 113 -4.44 -10.28 9.92
N LYS A 114 -5.15 -9.95 11.01
CA LYS A 114 -6.28 -9.01 11.02
C LYS A 114 -5.87 -7.73 11.70
N GLY A 115 -6.45 -6.61 11.27
CA GLY A 115 -6.16 -5.29 11.84
C GLY A 115 -4.82 -4.71 11.38
N TYR A 116 -4.31 -5.20 10.25
CA TYR A 116 -3.12 -4.68 9.59
C TYR A 116 -3.47 -4.02 8.25
N GLY A 117 -2.61 -3.12 7.83
CA GLY A 117 -2.70 -2.44 6.56
C GLY A 117 -1.34 -2.26 5.92
N VAL A 118 -1.35 -1.68 4.73
CA VAL A 118 -0.17 -1.45 3.90
C VAL A 118 -0.07 0.03 3.50
N GLY A 119 1.16 0.52 3.45
CA GLY A 119 1.54 1.75 2.75
C GLY A 119 2.60 1.45 1.70
N LEU A 120 2.69 2.29 0.67
CA LEU A 120 3.63 2.10 -0.44
C LEU A 120 4.67 3.20 -0.42
N VAL A 121 5.91 2.85 -0.73
CA VAL A 121 7.03 3.77 -0.91
C VAL A 121 7.34 3.86 -2.39
N MET A 122 7.45 5.08 -2.90
CA MET A 122 7.74 5.41 -4.29
C MET A 122 9.24 5.65 -4.47
N GLU A 123 9.71 5.57 -5.71
CA GLU A 123 11.14 5.71 -6.05
C GLU A 123 11.77 7.03 -5.59
N ASP A 124 10.98 8.10 -5.52
CA ASP A 124 11.39 9.42 -5.03
C ASP A 124 11.34 9.56 -3.49
N GLY A 125 11.02 8.47 -2.78
CA GLY A 125 10.87 8.44 -1.32
C GLY A 125 9.50 8.88 -0.83
N THR A 126 8.59 9.26 -1.73
CA THR A 126 7.22 9.58 -1.34
C THR A 126 6.46 8.35 -0.88
N VAL A 127 5.49 8.54 0.01
CA VAL A 127 4.71 7.47 0.59
C VAL A 127 3.23 7.62 0.23
N ILE A 128 2.63 6.57 -0.34
CA ILE A 128 1.19 6.50 -0.60
C ILE A 128 0.49 5.86 0.59
N VAL A 129 -0.38 6.65 1.22
CA VAL A 129 -1.17 6.26 2.38
C VAL A 129 -2.56 6.90 2.32
N LYS A 130 -3.49 6.35 3.11
CA LYS A 130 -4.86 6.82 3.20
C LYS A 130 -4.93 8.09 4.04
N ARG A 131 -5.54 9.16 3.50
CA ARG A 131 -5.89 10.34 4.31
C ARG A 131 -7.10 10.01 5.21
N LYS A 132 -6.96 10.23 6.52
CA LYS A 132 -8.04 10.08 7.51
C LYS A 132 -8.81 11.40 7.66
N LYS A 133 -10.06 11.31 8.13
CA LYS A 133 -10.94 12.48 8.34
C LYS A 133 -10.39 13.48 9.35
N ASN A 134 -9.60 13.02 10.31
CA ASN A 134 -8.93 13.85 11.33
C ASN A 134 -7.69 14.59 10.78
N GLY A 135 -7.39 14.48 9.49
CA GLY A 135 -6.21 15.11 8.88
C GLY A 135 -4.91 14.32 9.05
N ALA A 136 -4.92 13.23 9.82
CA ALA A 136 -3.83 12.28 9.87
C ALA A 136 -3.83 11.39 8.62
N TYR A 137 -2.76 10.62 8.46
CA TYR A 137 -2.59 9.64 7.42
C TYR A 137 -2.43 8.26 8.03
N GLY A 138 -3.02 7.25 7.43
CA GLY A 138 -2.95 5.87 7.92
C GLY A 138 -2.86 4.87 6.77
N LEU A 139 -2.76 3.60 7.14
CA LEU A 139 -2.58 2.52 6.19
C LEU A 139 -3.88 2.16 5.45
N TYR A 140 -3.74 1.54 4.28
CA TYR A 140 -4.86 0.85 3.64
C TYR A 140 -5.02 -0.53 4.25
N GLU A 141 -6.19 -0.79 4.83
CA GLU A 141 -6.47 -2.10 5.40
C GLU A 141 -6.32 -3.19 4.33
N ALA A 142 -5.53 -4.23 4.63
CA ALA A 142 -5.15 -5.25 3.68
C ALA A 142 -5.34 -6.66 4.26
N SER A 143 -5.52 -7.61 3.35
CA SER A 143 -5.44 -9.05 3.61
C SER A 143 -4.15 -9.58 2.99
N PHE A 144 -3.45 -10.41 3.75
CA PHE A 144 -2.20 -11.03 3.33
C PHE A 144 -2.45 -12.48 2.93
N LEU A 145 -2.06 -12.81 1.71
CA LEU A 145 -2.26 -14.11 1.10
C LEU A 145 -0.95 -14.86 1.08
N GLU A 146 -0.98 -16.11 1.53
CA GLU A 146 0.15 -17.00 1.41
C GLU A 146 0.47 -17.25 -0.07
N LYS A 147 1.76 -17.20 -0.40
CA LYS A 147 2.29 -17.69 -1.67
C LYS A 147 3.24 -18.83 -1.37
N LEU A 148 3.26 -19.80 -2.27
CA LEU A 148 4.18 -20.92 -2.18
C LEU A 148 5.60 -20.45 -2.47
N TYR A 149 6.55 -20.94 -1.67
CA TYR A 149 7.97 -20.78 -1.95
C TYR A 149 8.29 -21.37 -3.32
N LYS A 150 8.89 -20.57 -4.21
CA LYS A 150 9.29 -21.02 -5.54
C LYS A 150 10.75 -21.48 -5.52
N VAL A 151 10.99 -22.76 -5.79
CA VAL A 151 12.34 -23.30 -5.99
C VAL A 151 12.81 -22.93 -7.39
N ARG A 152 14.06 -22.47 -7.52
CA ARG A 152 14.65 -22.16 -8.82
C ARG A 152 14.91 -23.44 -9.61
N THR A 153 14.10 -23.71 -10.63
CA THR A 153 14.28 -24.84 -11.55
C THR A 153 14.75 -24.39 -12.95
N GLY A 154 14.88 -23.08 -13.19
CA GLY A 154 15.29 -22.50 -14.46
C GLY A 154 15.63 -20.99 -14.38
N ALA A 155 15.34 -20.25 -15.45
CA ALA A 155 15.56 -18.80 -15.52
C ALA A 155 14.50 -17.97 -14.76
N ASP A 156 13.42 -18.61 -14.33
CA ASP A 156 12.33 -17.97 -13.59
C ASP A 156 12.78 -17.44 -12.22
N MET A 157 12.07 -16.41 -11.75
CA MET A 157 12.26 -15.90 -10.40
C MET A 157 11.84 -16.94 -9.37
N ALA A 158 12.70 -17.07 -8.36
CA ALA A 158 12.57 -18.03 -7.28
C ALA A 158 12.69 -17.31 -5.94
N GLY A 159 12.11 -17.91 -4.92
CA GLY A 159 12.20 -17.42 -3.56
C GLY A 159 10.84 -17.31 -2.87
N SER A 160 10.81 -16.48 -1.85
CA SER A 160 9.68 -16.30 -0.97
C SER A 160 8.67 -15.32 -1.55
N GLY A 161 7.39 -15.54 -1.32
CA GLY A 161 6.33 -14.71 -1.88
C GLY A 161 5.25 -14.31 -0.88
N LEU A 162 4.65 -13.14 -1.12
CA LEU A 162 3.53 -12.61 -0.36
C LEU A 162 2.50 -12.02 -1.32
N GLY A 163 1.23 -12.39 -1.17
CA GLY A 163 0.13 -11.66 -1.80
C GLY A 163 -0.39 -10.58 -0.86
N VAL A 164 -0.62 -9.38 -1.38
CA VAL A 164 -1.24 -8.27 -0.65
C VAL A 164 -2.51 -7.87 -1.40
N GLN A 165 -3.66 -7.91 -0.74
CA GLN A 165 -4.93 -7.44 -1.31
C GLN A 165 -5.57 -6.42 -0.39
N LEU A 166 -5.91 -5.25 -0.92
CA LEU A 166 -6.67 -4.28 -0.15
C LEU A 166 -8.07 -4.84 0.12
N LYS A 167 -8.61 -4.59 1.31
CA LYS A 167 -10.03 -4.88 1.55
C LYS A 167 -10.89 -4.01 0.63
N TYR A 168 -12.12 -4.46 0.37
CA TYR A 168 -13.05 -3.74 -0.52
C TYR A 168 -13.20 -2.24 -0.16
N ILE A 169 -13.41 -1.93 1.12
CA ILE A 169 -13.52 -0.55 1.60
C ILE A 169 -12.20 0.21 1.39
N ALA A 170 -11.06 -0.43 1.63
CA ALA A 170 -9.75 0.18 1.41
C ALA A 170 -9.46 0.43 -0.07
N THR A 171 -9.93 -0.44 -0.98
CA THR A 171 -9.85 -0.23 -2.44
C THR A 171 -10.66 0.99 -2.87
N ASN A 172 -11.86 1.18 -2.32
CA ASN A 172 -12.65 2.39 -2.57
C ASN A 172 -11.93 3.66 -2.07
N SER A 173 -11.33 3.61 -0.88
CA SER A 173 -10.49 4.72 -0.38
C SER A 173 -9.25 4.93 -1.25
N TRP A 174 -8.61 3.86 -1.75
CA TRP A 174 -7.46 3.96 -2.65
C TRP A 174 -7.79 4.76 -3.92
N GLN A 175 -8.99 4.54 -4.48
CA GLN A 175 -9.41 5.24 -5.70
C GLN A 175 -9.83 6.70 -5.47
N ARG A 176 -10.16 7.09 -4.23
CA ARG A 176 -10.85 8.37 -3.95
C ARG A 176 -10.14 9.28 -2.96
N GLU A 177 -9.34 8.72 -2.06
CA GLU A 177 -8.82 9.36 -0.85
C GLU A 177 -7.30 9.15 -0.68
N SER A 178 -6.61 8.73 -1.73
CA SER A 178 -5.16 8.54 -1.70
C SER A 178 -4.41 9.86 -1.59
N ALA A 179 -3.38 9.86 -0.75
CA ALA A 179 -2.49 10.99 -0.57
C ALA A 179 -1.03 10.54 -0.65
N ASN A 180 -0.21 11.38 -1.29
CA ASN A 180 1.24 11.25 -1.27
C ASN A 180 1.78 12.09 -0.11
N ILE A 181 2.64 11.48 0.71
CA ILE A 181 3.39 12.18 1.75
C ILE A 181 4.84 12.22 1.31
N GLU A 182 5.45 13.40 1.41
CA GLU A 182 6.88 13.60 1.21
C GLU A 182 7.46 14.15 2.52
N SER A 183 8.64 13.66 2.92
CA SER A 183 9.37 14.21 4.06
C SER A 183 10.75 14.67 3.59
N THR A 184 11.14 15.88 3.98
CA THR A 184 12.51 16.38 3.77
C THR A 184 13.50 15.82 4.79
N GLU A 185 13.01 15.17 5.85
CA GLU A 185 13.82 14.67 6.98
C GLU A 185 13.88 13.14 7.04
N ILE A 186 12.93 12.44 6.42
CA ILE A 186 12.81 10.98 6.50
C ILE A 186 12.76 10.43 5.08
N ASP A 187 13.79 9.69 4.71
CA ASP A 187 13.76 8.88 3.51
C ASP A 187 13.23 7.49 3.85
N PHE A 188 11.99 7.22 3.45
CA PHE A 188 11.33 5.93 3.70
C PHE A 188 11.95 4.77 2.91
N ARG A 189 12.89 5.04 2.00
CA ARG A 189 13.66 4.01 1.28
C ARG A 189 14.78 3.44 2.15
N ASP A 190 15.35 4.26 3.03
CA ASP A 190 16.54 3.92 3.82
C ASP A 190 16.19 3.47 5.25
N VAL A 191 14.90 3.44 5.61
CA VAL A 191 14.44 2.89 6.90
C VAL A 191 14.63 1.37 6.87
N THR A 192 15.79 0.94 7.33
CA THR A 192 16.19 -0.45 7.51
C THR A 192 16.30 -0.77 9.00
N LEU A 193 16.06 -2.04 9.36
CA LEU A 193 16.20 -2.56 10.72
C LEU A 193 17.66 -2.52 11.20
#